data_AF-A0A442F4T9-F1
#
_entry.id   AF-A0A442F4T9-F1
#
_cell.length_a   1.000
_cell.length_b   1.000
_cell.length_c   1.000
_cell.angle_alpha   90.00
_cell.angle_beta   90.00
_cell.angle_gamma   90.00
#
_symmetry.space_group_name_H-M   'P 1'
#
loop_
_entity.id
_entity.type
_entity.pdbx_description
1 polymer ?
#
loop_
_entity_poly.entity_id
_entity_poly.type
_entity_poly.pdbx_seq_one_letter_code
_entity_poly.pdbx_strand_id
1 'polypeptide(L)'
;MSDNLIELEALLDDLPGAVDRRKLGDQLKQSVEKLRNADHQISRVKGILDLADLVGMNVADGQNDVLANLKDEAHDIGEALETASTEDDLRDAIHDYERNFSSTLASAERMVRGQWASVAADKFRSIALLGDLLERIGVAPDLARRMQDCAMRGRASNTGGQLTELVAQARALVNELEALQQERAQTISAGDVGAFVNALAEDRATLAMVTPTVRSWLLENQALERIGVAPR
;
A
#
# COMPACT_ATOMS: atom_id res chain seq x y z
N MET A 1 -16.98 -67.85 26.63
CA MET A 1 -15.92 -67.56 25.64
C MET A 1 -16.45 -67.04 24.30
N SER A 2 -17.77 -66.92 24.08
CA SER A 2 -18.32 -66.35 22.83
C SER A 2 -18.55 -64.83 22.86
N ASP A 3 -18.65 -64.20 24.04
CA ASP A 3 -18.88 -62.74 24.16
C ASP A 3 -17.76 -61.93 23.51
N ASN A 4 -16.49 -62.28 23.77
CA ASN A 4 -15.36 -61.52 23.24
C ASN A 4 -15.26 -61.59 21.70
N LEU A 5 -15.75 -62.67 21.08
CA LEU A 5 -15.74 -62.83 19.62
C LEU A 5 -16.86 -62.01 18.96
N ILE A 6 -18.02 -61.93 19.61
CA ILE A 6 -19.16 -61.11 19.15
C ILE A 6 -18.85 -59.62 19.35
N GLU A 7 -18.22 -59.24 20.46
CA GLU A 7 -17.70 -57.87 20.65
C GLU A 7 -16.60 -57.51 19.63
N LEU A 8 -15.71 -58.46 19.28
CA LEU A 8 -14.69 -58.24 18.25
C LEU A 8 -15.27 -58.13 16.83
N GLU A 9 -16.33 -58.86 16.50
CA GLU A 9 -17.07 -58.72 15.24
C GLU A 9 -17.80 -57.38 15.17
N ALA A 10 -18.42 -56.93 16.26
CA ALA A 10 -19.06 -55.61 16.34
C ALA A 10 -18.03 -54.46 16.20
N LEU A 11 -16.85 -54.60 16.81
CA LEU A 11 -15.74 -53.64 16.67
C LEU A 11 -15.14 -53.62 15.26
N LEU A 12 -15.27 -54.71 14.50
CA LEU A 12 -14.79 -54.81 13.13
C LEU A 12 -15.56 -53.88 12.17
N ASP A 13 -16.86 -53.70 12.40
CA ASP A 13 -17.71 -52.77 11.66
C ASP A 13 -17.38 -51.30 11.98
N ASP A 14 -16.88 -51.02 13.19
CA ASP A 14 -16.49 -49.68 13.64
C ASP A 14 -15.05 -49.28 13.25
N LEU A 15 -14.20 -50.24 12.91
CA LEU A 15 -12.78 -50.01 12.55
C LEU A 15 -12.59 -49.02 11.39
N PRO A 16 -13.34 -49.10 10.26
CA PRO A 16 -13.19 -48.15 9.17
C PRO A 16 -13.46 -46.70 9.61
N GLY A 17 -14.54 -46.47 10.36
CA GLY A 17 -14.88 -45.14 10.88
C GLY A 17 -13.89 -44.62 11.92
N ALA A 18 -13.21 -45.50 12.67
CA ALA A 18 -12.12 -45.12 13.56
C ALA A 18 -10.84 -44.76 12.79
N VAL A 19 -10.54 -45.48 11.70
CA VAL A 19 -9.41 -45.18 10.80
C VAL A 19 -9.60 -43.83 10.13
N ASP A 20 -10.80 -43.54 9.61
CA ASP A 20 -11.09 -42.27 8.94
C ASP A 20 -11.03 -41.09 9.92
N ARG A 21 -11.55 -41.25 11.14
CA ARG A 21 -11.38 -40.27 12.23
C ARG A 21 -9.92 -40.02 12.57
N ARG A 22 -9.08 -41.06 12.60
CA ARG A 22 -7.65 -40.92 12.87
C ARG A 22 -6.95 -40.16 11.74
N LYS A 23 -7.22 -40.51 10.48
CA LYS A 23 -6.65 -39.82 9.32
C LYS A 23 -7.02 -38.35 9.28
N LEU A 24 -8.29 -38.03 9.53
CA LEU A 24 -8.75 -36.64 9.66
C LEU A 24 -8.01 -35.91 10.80
N GLY A 25 -7.83 -36.55 11.96
CA GLY A 25 -7.06 -35.99 13.07
C GLY A 25 -5.59 -35.74 12.73
N ASP A 26 -4.94 -36.66 12.03
CA ASP A 26 -3.56 -36.52 11.55
C ASP A 26 -3.45 -35.37 10.53
N GLN A 27 -4.41 -35.26 9.62
CA GLN A 27 -4.48 -34.20 8.60
C GLN A 27 -4.79 -32.83 9.21
N LEU A 28 -5.67 -32.76 10.22
CA LEU A 28 -5.93 -31.56 11.02
C LEU A 28 -4.65 -31.04 11.68
N LYS A 29 -3.87 -31.94 12.28
CA LYS A 29 -2.60 -31.57 12.91
C LYS A 29 -1.61 -30.98 11.90
N GLN A 30 -1.47 -31.59 10.73
CA GLN A 30 -0.60 -31.07 9.65
C GLN A 30 -1.11 -29.72 9.13
N SER A 31 -2.42 -29.57 8.98
CA SER A 31 -3.06 -28.35 8.48
C SER A 31 -2.87 -27.18 9.45
N VAL A 32 -3.01 -27.42 10.76
CA VAL A 32 -2.70 -26.43 11.79
C VAL A 32 -1.23 -26.00 11.73
N GLU A 33 -0.29 -26.92 11.51
CA GLU A 33 1.13 -26.57 11.36
C GLU A 33 1.36 -25.69 10.14
N LYS A 34 0.70 -25.96 9.02
CA LYS A 34 0.78 -25.15 7.79
C LYS A 34 0.14 -23.78 7.94
N LEU A 35 -0.97 -23.68 8.68
CA LEU A 35 -1.66 -22.42 8.97
C LEU A 35 -0.99 -21.60 10.09
N ARG A 36 0.12 -22.06 10.69
CA ARG A 36 0.85 -21.27 11.70
C ARG A 36 1.33 -19.91 11.21
N ASN A 37 1.50 -19.73 9.91
CA ASN A 37 1.87 -18.46 9.29
C ASN A 37 0.65 -17.60 8.90
N ALA A 38 -0.57 -18.01 9.21
CA ALA A 38 -1.80 -17.29 8.84
C ALA A 38 -1.81 -15.86 9.39
N ASP A 39 -1.40 -15.65 10.64
CA ASP A 39 -1.29 -14.31 11.23
C ASP A 39 -0.35 -13.39 10.44
N HIS A 40 0.74 -13.96 9.91
CA HIS A 40 1.68 -13.23 9.06
C HIS A 40 1.03 -12.88 7.72
N GLN A 41 0.30 -13.81 7.09
CA GLN A 41 -0.41 -13.52 5.85
C GLN A 41 -1.54 -12.51 6.04
N ILE A 42 -2.28 -12.56 7.15
CA ILE A 42 -3.31 -11.57 7.50
C ILE A 42 -2.67 -10.19 7.65
N SER A 43 -1.52 -10.10 8.32
CA SER A 43 -0.76 -8.85 8.44
C SER A 43 -0.32 -8.30 7.07
N ARG A 44 0.07 -9.19 6.15
CA ARG A 44 0.40 -8.81 4.77
C ARG A 44 -0.82 -8.34 3.99
N VAL A 45 -1.94 -9.05 4.03
CA VAL A 45 -3.22 -8.61 3.41
C VAL A 45 -3.60 -7.22 3.93
N LYS A 46 -3.56 -7.01 5.25
CA LYS A 46 -3.83 -5.71 5.84
C LYS A 46 -2.90 -4.63 5.30
N GLY A 47 -1.59 -4.90 5.22
CA GLY A 47 -0.62 -3.98 4.63
C GLY A 47 -0.89 -3.65 3.16
N ILE A 48 -1.37 -4.63 2.37
CA ILE A 48 -1.76 -4.40 0.98
C ILE A 48 -2.94 -3.45 0.91
N LEU A 49 -3.99 -3.70 1.70
CA LEU A 49 -5.19 -2.86 1.74
C LEU A 49 -4.87 -1.45 2.24
N ASP A 50 -4.07 -1.33 3.30
CA ASP A 50 -3.64 -0.04 3.84
C ASP A 50 -2.81 0.76 2.83
N LEU A 51 -1.96 0.11 2.03
CA LEU A 51 -1.18 0.78 0.99
C LEU A 51 -2.06 1.14 -0.21
N ALA A 52 -2.97 0.23 -0.61
CA ALA A 52 -3.91 0.44 -1.69
C ALA A 52 -4.80 1.67 -1.42
N ASP A 53 -5.35 1.77 -0.21
CA ASP A 53 -6.13 2.94 0.23
C ASP A 53 -5.31 4.23 0.16
N LEU A 54 -4.06 4.21 0.64
CA LEU A 54 -3.16 5.35 0.60
C LEU A 54 -2.88 5.87 -0.82
N VAL A 55 -2.84 4.98 -1.82
CA VAL A 55 -2.63 5.34 -3.23
C VAL A 55 -3.93 5.52 -4.03
N GLY A 56 -5.09 5.40 -3.37
CA GLY A 56 -6.41 5.55 -4.01
C GLY A 56 -6.81 4.37 -4.89
N MET A 57 -6.24 3.18 -4.68
CA MET A 57 -6.68 1.94 -5.33
C MET A 57 -7.88 1.38 -4.55
N ASN A 58 -9.09 1.68 -5.01
CA ASN A 58 -10.29 1.20 -4.35
C ASN A 58 -10.74 -0.15 -4.90
N VAL A 59 -11.00 -1.13 -4.01
CA VAL A 59 -11.52 -2.45 -4.39
C VAL A 59 -12.95 -2.36 -4.92
N ALA A 60 -13.71 -1.35 -4.45
CA ALA A 60 -15.11 -1.15 -4.80
C ALA A 60 -15.33 -0.71 -6.26
N ASP A 61 -14.33 -0.13 -6.90
CA ASP A 61 -14.47 0.41 -8.26
C ASP A 61 -14.35 -0.68 -9.34
N GLY A 62 -14.08 -1.94 -8.97
CA GLY A 62 -13.93 -3.05 -9.91
C GLY A 62 -12.74 -2.89 -10.88
N GLN A 63 -11.95 -1.83 -10.73
CA GLN A 63 -10.81 -1.52 -11.60
C GLN A 63 -9.56 -2.32 -11.22
N ASN A 64 -9.59 -3.04 -10.10
CA ASN A 64 -8.43 -3.73 -9.58
C ASN A 64 -8.69 -5.23 -9.37
N ASP A 65 -8.71 -5.94 -10.49
CA ASP A 65 -8.90 -7.39 -10.57
C ASP A 65 -7.99 -8.16 -9.59
N VAL A 66 -6.77 -7.67 -9.36
CA VAL A 66 -5.82 -8.36 -8.47
C VAL A 66 -6.22 -8.26 -7.00
N LEU A 67 -6.75 -7.12 -6.54
CA LEU A 67 -7.25 -6.98 -5.17
C LEU A 67 -8.60 -7.68 -4.97
N ALA A 68 -9.46 -7.67 -6.00
CA ALA A 68 -10.70 -8.44 -6.00
C ALA A 68 -10.40 -9.94 -5.89
N ASN A 69 -9.52 -10.47 -6.75
CA ASN A 69 -9.09 -11.86 -6.70
C ASN A 69 -8.45 -12.23 -5.36
N LEU A 70 -7.67 -11.34 -4.72
CA LEU A 70 -7.11 -11.61 -3.40
C LEU A 70 -8.21 -11.76 -2.33
N LYS A 71 -9.25 -10.92 -2.41
CA LYS A 71 -10.39 -10.96 -1.49
C LYS A 71 -11.21 -12.23 -1.71
N ASP A 72 -11.51 -12.57 -2.95
CA ASP A 72 -12.30 -13.74 -3.32
C ASP A 72 -11.57 -15.01 -2.90
N GLU A 73 -10.28 -15.13 -3.23
CA GLU A 73 -9.45 -16.26 -2.81
C GLU A 73 -9.36 -16.41 -1.28
N ALA A 74 -9.22 -15.29 -0.55
CA ALA A 74 -9.20 -15.31 0.91
C ALA A 74 -10.56 -15.77 1.49
N HIS A 75 -11.65 -15.44 0.82
CA HIS A 75 -12.99 -15.86 1.22
C HIS A 75 -13.20 -17.34 0.93
N ASP A 76 -12.88 -17.78 -0.28
CA ASP A 76 -13.03 -19.17 -0.74
C ASP A 76 -12.25 -20.14 0.14
N ILE A 77 -11.00 -19.81 0.51
CA ILE A 77 -10.22 -20.63 1.44
C ILE A 77 -10.81 -20.62 2.85
N GLY A 78 -11.34 -19.48 3.30
CA GLY A 78 -12.02 -19.38 4.59
C GLY A 78 -13.23 -20.31 4.66
N GLU A 79 -14.06 -20.29 3.61
CA GLU A 79 -15.23 -21.16 3.48
C GLU A 79 -14.83 -22.63 3.36
N ALA A 80 -13.81 -22.95 2.56
CA ALA A 80 -13.30 -24.31 2.42
C ALA A 80 -12.76 -24.88 3.75
N LEU A 81 -12.03 -24.06 4.53
CA LEU A 81 -11.52 -24.47 5.84
C LEU A 81 -12.63 -24.60 6.89
N GLU A 82 -13.67 -23.76 6.83
CA GLU A 82 -14.81 -23.81 7.75
C GLU A 82 -15.72 -25.03 7.49
N THR A 83 -15.90 -25.39 6.23
CA THR A 83 -16.80 -26.47 5.80
C THR A 83 -16.13 -27.83 5.66
N ALA A 84 -14.79 -27.90 5.74
CA ALA A 84 -14.03 -29.14 5.63
C ALA A 84 -14.46 -30.18 6.67
N SER A 85 -14.97 -31.32 6.18
CA SER A 85 -15.50 -32.41 7.01
C SER A 85 -14.76 -33.73 6.81
N THR A 86 -13.98 -33.83 5.73
CA THR A 86 -13.20 -35.01 5.37
C THR A 86 -11.70 -34.70 5.27
N GLU A 87 -10.87 -35.75 5.23
CA GLU A 87 -9.42 -35.61 5.03
C GLU A 87 -9.10 -34.93 3.69
N ASP A 88 -9.85 -35.28 2.63
CA ASP A 88 -9.63 -34.74 1.29
C ASP A 88 -10.04 -33.26 1.22
N ASP A 89 -11.18 -32.86 1.82
CA ASP A 89 -11.60 -31.44 1.89
C ASP A 89 -10.51 -30.58 2.56
N LEU A 90 -9.97 -31.06 3.68
CA LEU A 90 -8.94 -30.34 4.43
C LEU A 90 -7.62 -30.27 3.65
N ARG A 91 -7.29 -31.32 2.89
CA ARG A 91 -6.10 -31.35 2.04
C ARG A 91 -6.21 -30.35 0.90
N ASP A 92 -7.37 -30.27 0.26
CA ASP A 92 -7.64 -29.37 -0.86
C ASP A 92 -7.63 -27.91 -0.40
N ALA A 93 -8.34 -27.57 0.69
CA ALA A 93 -8.34 -26.23 1.26
C ALA A 93 -6.93 -25.73 1.62
N ILE A 94 -6.08 -26.62 2.14
CA ILE A 94 -4.68 -26.30 2.45
C ILE A 94 -3.82 -26.18 1.18
N HIS A 95 -4.10 -26.96 0.14
CA HIS A 95 -3.42 -26.81 -1.15
C HIS A 95 -3.69 -25.43 -1.74
N ASP A 96 -4.95 -24.99 -1.72
CA ASP A 96 -5.36 -23.69 -2.22
C ASP A 96 -4.77 -22.55 -1.39
N TYR A 97 -4.73 -22.70 -0.06
CA TYR A 97 -4.01 -21.78 0.83
C TYR A 97 -2.53 -21.61 0.49
N GLU A 98 -1.81 -22.73 0.34
CA GLU A 98 -0.36 -22.71 0.09
C GLU A 98 -0.03 -22.21 -1.32
N ARG A 99 -0.86 -22.53 -2.31
CA ARG A 99 -0.54 -22.30 -3.72
C ARG A 99 -1.22 -21.08 -4.31
N ASN A 100 -2.54 -21.01 -4.20
CA ASN A 100 -3.33 -20.00 -4.88
C ASN A 100 -3.25 -18.68 -4.12
N PHE A 101 -3.66 -18.68 -2.84
CA PHE A 101 -3.65 -17.48 -2.01
C PHE A 101 -2.27 -16.87 -1.84
N SER A 102 -1.24 -17.69 -1.58
CA SER A 102 0.13 -17.18 -1.46
C SER A 102 0.62 -16.52 -2.75
N SER A 103 0.22 -17.03 -3.92
CA SER A 103 0.59 -16.43 -5.22
C SER A 103 -0.20 -15.15 -5.51
N THR A 104 -1.50 -15.13 -5.19
CA THR A 104 -2.38 -13.98 -5.37
C THR A 104 -1.94 -12.84 -4.45
N LEU A 105 -1.59 -13.15 -3.21
CA LEU A 105 -1.04 -12.22 -2.24
C LEU A 105 0.28 -11.60 -2.71
N ALA A 106 1.20 -12.43 -3.23
CA ALA A 106 2.47 -11.93 -3.76
C ALA A 106 2.29 -11.05 -5.01
N SER A 107 1.26 -11.32 -5.81
CA SER A 107 0.91 -10.51 -6.99
C SER A 107 0.30 -9.17 -6.59
N ALA A 108 -0.63 -9.18 -5.64
CA ALA A 108 -1.22 -7.99 -5.06
C ALA A 108 -0.16 -7.09 -4.41
N GLU A 109 0.78 -7.65 -3.64
CA GLU A 109 1.88 -6.91 -3.01
C GLU A 109 2.76 -6.20 -4.07
N ARG A 110 3.16 -6.91 -5.12
CA ARG A 110 3.98 -6.33 -6.20
C ARG A 110 3.26 -5.16 -6.88
N MET A 111 1.97 -5.31 -7.13
CA MET A 111 1.15 -4.27 -7.74
C MET A 111 1.03 -3.03 -6.85
N VAL A 112 0.65 -3.16 -5.57
CA VAL A 112 0.50 -1.98 -4.69
C VAL A 112 1.83 -1.26 -4.46
N ARG A 113 2.95 -2.00 -4.39
CA ARG A 113 4.29 -1.41 -4.35
C ARG A 113 4.63 -0.65 -5.63
N GLY A 114 4.30 -1.21 -6.79
CA GLY A 114 4.49 -0.54 -8.08
C GLY A 114 3.68 0.74 -8.18
N GLN A 115 2.43 0.73 -7.73
CA GLN A 115 1.58 1.92 -7.72
C GLN A 115 2.10 2.97 -6.75
N TRP A 116 2.47 2.58 -5.52
CA TRP A 116 3.12 3.48 -4.58
C TRP A 116 4.37 4.11 -5.20
N ALA A 117 5.18 3.33 -5.92
CA ALA A 117 6.38 3.84 -6.55
C ALA A 117 6.09 4.93 -7.58
N SER A 118 5.05 4.76 -8.40
CA SER A 118 4.59 5.77 -9.35
C SER A 118 4.09 7.03 -8.63
N VAL A 119 3.20 6.86 -7.64
CA VAL A 119 2.60 7.97 -6.90
C VAL A 119 3.66 8.76 -6.13
N ALA A 120 4.60 8.07 -5.49
CA ALA A 120 5.72 8.68 -4.79
C ALA A 120 6.62 9.44 -5.78
N ALA A 121 6.97 8.85 -6.92
CA ALA A 121 7.78 9.53 -7.93
C ALA A 121 7.15 10.84 -8.39
N ASP A 122 5.84 10.87 -8.62
CA ASP A 122 5.14 12.08 -9.05
C ASP A 122 4.99 13.12 -7.92
N LYS A 123 4.43 12.72 -6.77
CA LYS A 123 4.16 13.64 -5.64
C LYS A 123 5.46 14.25 -5.09
N PHE A 124 6.49 13.44 -4.89
CA PHE A 124 7.77 13.90 -4.35
C PHE A 124 8.65 14.57 -5.42
N ARG A 125 8.36 14.41 -6.72
CA ARG A 125 8.97 15.26 -7.75
C ARG A 125 8.46 16.69 -7.65
N SER A 126 7.15 16.89 -7.62
CA SER A 126 6.56 18.24 -7.57
C SER A 126 7.02 19.01 -6.33
N ILE A 127 7.11 18.38 -5.16
CA ILE A 127 7.57 19.09 -3.95
C ILE A 127 9.07 19.41 -3.97
N ALA A 128 9.91 18.57 -4.59
CA ALA A 128 11.34 18.86 -4.77
C ALA A 128 11.56 20.09 -5.66
N LEU A 129 10.88 20.13 -6.82
CA LEU A 129 10.98 21.24 -7.76
C LEU A 129 10.57 22.56 -7.11
N LEU A 130 9.53 22.49 -6.28
CA LEU A 130 9.07 23.65 -5.52
C LEU A 130 10.07 24.07 -4.45
N GLY A 131 10.65 23.13 -3.69
CA GLY A 131 11.74 23.42 -2.76
C GLY A 131 12.93 24.10 -3.44
N ASP A 132 13.39 23.55 -4.58
CA ASP A 132 14.47 24.14 -5.38
C ASP A 132 14.14 25.58 -5.84
N LEU A 133 12.90 25.82 -6.27
CA LEU A 133 12.47 27.16 -6.67
C LEU A 133 12.50 28.13 -5.49
N LEU A 134 11.93 27.74 -4.35
CA LEU A 134 11.86 28.58 -3.14
C LEU A 134 13.25 28.95 -2.64
N GLU A 135 14.18 27.99 -2.66
CA GLU A 135 15.57 28.23 -2.33
C GLU A 135 16.24 29.21 -3.32
N ARG A 136 16.04 29.03 -4.64
CA ARG A 136 16.60 29.92 -5.68
C ARG A 136 16.10 31.36 -5.58
N ILE A 137 14.81 31.56 -5.34
CA ILE A 137 14.24 32.92 -5.19
C ILE A 137 14.55 33.50 -3.80
N GLY A 138 14.95 32.67 -2.84
CA GLY A 138 15.30 33.07 -1.47
C GLY A 138 14.09 33.33 -0.58
N VAL A 139 12.96 32.70 -0.88
CA VAL A 139 11.71 32.82 -0.10
C VAL A 139 11.56 31.57 0.77
N ALA A 140 11.42 31.75 2.08
CA ALA A 140 11.24 30.67 3.05
C ALA A 140 12.27 29.52 2.91
N PRO A 141 13.58 29.81 3.05
CA PRO A 141 14.65 28.84 2.82
C PRO A 141 14.59 27.61 3.74
N ASP A 142 14.04 27.75 4.95
CA ASP A 142 13.84 26.61 5.86
C ASP A 142 12.76 25.64 5.33
N LEU A 143 11.63 26.18 4.88
CA LEU A 143 10.57 25.41 4.23
C LEU A 143 11.09 24.72 2.97
N ALA A 144 11.84 25.43 2.13
CA ALA A 144 12.46 24.89 0.92
C ALA A 144 13.32 23.64 1.21
N ARG A 145 14.19 23.72 2.22
CA ARG A 145 15.06 22.61 2.63
C ARG A 145 14.25 21.42 3.16
N ARG A 146 13.23 21.66 3.99
CA ARG A 146 12.35 20.60 4.51
C ARG A 146 11.55 19.92 3.39
N MET A 147 11.13 20.67 2.38
CA MET A 147 10.48 20.14 1.18
C MET A 147 11.42 19.23 0.36
N GLN A 148 12.67 19.63 0.18
CA GLN A 148 13.68 18.82 -0.50
C GLN A 148 14.02 17.53 0.29
N ASP A 149 14.17 17.62 1.61
CA ASP A 149 14.42 16.44 2.47
C ASP A 149 13.27 15.44 2.41
N CYS A 150 12.03 15.94 2.56
CA CYS A 150 10.82 15.13 2.42
C CYS A 150 10.76 14.46 1.03
N ALA A 151 11.11 15.19 -0.03
CA ALA A 151 11.16 14.63 -1.38
C ALA A 151 12.20 13.51 -1.53
N MET A 152 13.40 13.72 -0.96
CA MET A 152 14.49 12.75 -1.01
C MET A 152 14.08 11.44 -0.30
N ARG A 153 13.53 11.55 0.92
CA ARG A 153 13.01 10.42 1.69
C ARG A 153 11.85 9.74 0.99
N GLY A 154 10.95 10.52 0.39
CA GLY A 154 9.84 10.01 -0.41
C GLY A 154 10.28 9.16 -1.60
N ARG A 155 11.29 9.61 -2.36
CA ARG A 155 11.86 8.83 -3.48
C ARG A 155 12.60 7.59 -3.00
N ALA A 156 13.27 7.66 -1.84
CA ALA A 156 13.95 6.52 -1.23
C ALA A 156 12.99 5.52 -0.55
N SER A 157 11.73 5.90 -0.30
CA SER A 157 10.77 5.02 0.40
C SER A 157 10.46 3.71 -0.33
N ASN A 158 10.78 3.60 -1.63
CA ASN A 158 10.59 2.37 -2.40
C ASN A 158 11.68 1.31 -2.18
N THR A 159 12.81 1.63 -1.55
CA THR A 159 13.93 0.68 -1.44
C THR A 159 13.75 -0.28 -0.26
N GLY A 160 13.13 -1.42 -0.54
CA GLY A 160 13.19 -2.63 0.29
C GLY A 160 12.45 -2.54 1.63
N GLY A 161 12.30 -3.70 2.29
CA GLY A 161 11.65 -3.81 3.62
C GLY A 161 10.30 -4.52 3.59
N GLN A 162 9.80 -4.83 4.79
CA GLN A 162 8.50 -5.49 4.94
C GLN A 162 7.38 -4.54 4.53
N LEU A 163 6.28 -5.07 3.98
CA LEU A 163 5.17 -4.25 3.50
C LEU A 163 4.56 -3.38 4.60
N THR A 164 4.49 -3.90 5.83
CA THR A 164 3.99 -3.17 7.00
C THR A 164 4.85 -1.95 7.35
N GLU A 165 6.17 -2.07 7.22
CA GLU A 165 7.11 -0.96 7.41
C GLU A 165 6.95 0.08 6.30
N LEU A 166 6.80 -0.37 5.05
CA LEU A 166 6.54 0.50 3.91
C LEU A 166 5.25 1.32 4.12
N VAL A 167 4.17 0.69 4.56
CA VAL A 167 2.90 1.37 4.85
C VAL A 167 3.08 2.45 5.91
N ALA A 168 3.75 2.13 7.02
CA ALA A 168 3.99 3.09 8.09
C ALA A 168 4.81 4.29 7.61
N GLN A 169 5.88 4.02 6.84
CA GLN A 169 6.72 5.07 6.26
C GLN A 169 5.96 5.92 5.25
N ALA A 170 5.19 5.29 4.34
CA ALA A 170 4.41 5.97 3.33
C ALA A 170 3.36 6.90 3.97
N ARG A 171 2.65 6.44 5.00
CA ARG A 171 1.70 7.28 5.77
C ARG A 171 2.39 8.47 6.42
N ALA A 172 3.53 8.25 7.08
CA ALA A 172 4.29 9.32 7.71
C ALA A 172 4.74 10.38 6.68
N LEU A 173 5.23 9.94 5.52
CA LEU A 173 5.68 10.82 4.44
C LEU A 173 4.52 11.59 3.79
N VAL A 174 3.37 10.96 3.58
CA VAL A 174 2.17 11.65 3.04
C VAL A 174 1.68 12.71 4.03
N ASN A 175 1.62 12.40 5.32
CA ASN A 175 1.23 13.38 6.35
C ASN A 175 2.22 14.55 6.41
N GLU A 176 3.53 14.27 6.33
CA GLU A 176 4.58 15.30 6.28
C GLU A 176 4.45 16.17 5.03
N LEU A 177 4.20 15.55 3.87
CA LEU A 177 3.94 16.24 2.61
C LEU A 177 2.75 17.20 2.73
N GLU A 178 1.63 16.73 3.28
CA GLU A 178 0.43 17.56 3.49
C GLU A 178 0.69 18.74 4.43
N ALA A 179 1.40 18.50 5.54
CA ALA A 179 1.78 19.56 6.47
C ALA A 179 2.65 20.63 5.79
N LEU A 180 3.65 20.22 5.00
CA LEU A 180 4.50 21.14 4.23
C LEU A 180 3.72 21.92 3.18
N GLN A 181 2.75 21.28 2.51
CA GLN A 181 1.88 21.94 1.54
C GLN A 181 0.95 22.97 2.18
N GLN A 182 0.46 22.70 3.40
CA GLN A 182 -0.32 23.63 4.20
C GLN A 182 0.53 24.82 4.67
N GLU A 183 1.72 24.57 5.20
CA GLU A 183 2.67 25.61 5.60
C GLU A 183 3.02 26.52 4.41
N ARG A 184 3.32 25.93 3.25
CA ARG A 184 3.52 26.68 2.00
C ARG A 184 2.32 27.55 1.65
N ALA A 185 1.10 27.02 1.74
CA ALA A 185 -0.11 27.79 1.44
C ALA A 185 -0.30 28.99 2.38
N GLN A 186 0.18 28.91 3.63
CA GLN A 186 0.18 30.02 4.58
C GLN A 186 1.28 31.04 4.27
N THR A 187 2.46 30.59 3.83
CA THR A 187 3.59 31.48 3.50
C THR A 187 3.41 32.22 2.17
N ILE A 188 2.94 31.52 1.13
CA ILE A 188 2.96 32.01 -0.26
C ILE A 188 1.54 32.32 -0.77
N SER A 189 0.51 32.12 0.07
CA SER A 189 -0.92 32.22 -0.29
C SER A 189 -1.36 31.18 -1.33
N ALA A 190 -2.48 30.51 -1.07
CA ALA A 190 -3.05 29.50 -1.98
C ALA A 190 -3.71 30.10 -3.25
N GLY A 191 -3.75 31.43 -3.39
CA GLY A 191 -4.35 32.12 -4.54
C GLY A 191 -3.44 32.19 -5.77
N ASP A 192 -3.57 33.27 -6.54
CA ASP A 192 -2.80 33.48 -7.79
C ASP A 192 -1.29 33.30 -7.62
N VAL A 193 -0.74 33.71 -6.48
CA VAL A 193 0.69 33.59 -6.15
C VAL A 193 1.11 32.13 -6.04
N GLY A 194 0.39 31.31 -5.26
CA GLY A 194 0.65 29.88 -5.15
C GLY A 194 0.50 29.15 -6.50
N ALA A 195 -0.51 29.51 -7.29
CA ALA A 195 -0.69 28.95 -8.64
C ALA A 195 0.46 29.30 -9.58
N PHE A 196 0.94 30.55 -9.54
CA PHE A 196 2.10 30.99 -10.30
C PHE A 196 3.39 30.28 -9.86
N VAL A 197 3.66 30.21 -8.55
CA VAL A 197 4.87 29.56 -8.02
C VAL A 197 4.90 28.07 -8.34
N ASN A 198 3.76 27.37 -8.23
CA ASN A 198 3.67 25.96 -8.65
C ASN A 198 3.94 25.80 -10.15
N ALA A 199 3.35 26.66 -10.99
CA ALA A 199 3.60 26.62 -12.43
C ALA A 199 5.07 26.97 -12.77
N LEU A 200 5.69 27.87 -12.01
CA LEU A 200 7.08 28.28 -12.20
C LEU A 200 8.04 27.14 -11.82
N ALA A 201 7.75 26.42 -10.74
CA ALA A 201 8.55 25.28 -10.31
C ALA A 201 8.55 24.14 -11.34
N GLU A 202 7.47 24.03 -12.12
CA GLU A 202 7.29 23.01 -13.15
C GLU A 202 7.65 23.50 -14.57
N ASP A 203 8.27 24.68 -14.71
CA ASP A 203 8.60 25.31 -16.01
C ASP A 203 7.38 25.53 -16.93
N ARG A 204 6.19 25.70 -16.34
CA ARG A 204 4.90 25.95 -17.02
C ARG A 204 4.34 27.35 -16.80
N ALA A 205 5.03 28.20 -16.01
CA ALA A 205 4.60 29.57 -15.79
C ALA A 205 4.63 30.37 -17.10
N THR A 206 3.60 31.20 -17.31
CA THR A 206 3.52 32.12 -18.44
C THR A 206 3.32 33.55 -17.94
N LEU A 207 3.67 34.54 -18.77
CA LEU A 207 3.46 35.96 -18.42
C LEU A 207 1.99 36.29 -18.14
N ALA A 208 1.05 35.54 -18.74
CA ALA A 208 -0.39 35.70 -18.48
C ALA A 208 -0.79 35.34 -17.04
N MET A 209 0.02 34.54 -16.34
CA MET A 209 -0.20 34.18 -14.93
C MET A 209 0.28 35.25 -13.95
N VAL A 210 0.98 36.30 -14.43
CA VAL A 210 1.47 37.41 -13.59
C VAL A 210 0.33 38.40 -13.35
N THR A 211 -0.56 38.08 -12.42
CA THR A 211 -1.62 38.99 -11.97
C THR A 211 -1.02 40.15 -11.14
N PRO A 212 -1.76 41.25 -10.89
CA PRO A 212 -1.28 42.34 -10.04
C PRO A 212 -0.83 41.87 -8.66
N THR A 213 -1.51 40.86 -8.09
CA THR A 213 -1.16 40.22 -6.83
C THR A 213 0.19 39.51 -6.91
N VAL A 214 0.41 38.72 -7.97
CA VAL A 214 1.70 38.04 -8.23
C VAL A 214 2.82 39.07 -8.39
N ARG A 215 2.58 40.15 -9.13
CA ARG A 215 3.58 41.21 -9.32
C ARG A 215 3.95 41.91 -8.01
N SER A 216 2.98 42.21 -7.14
CA SER A 216 3.25 42.82 -5.82
C SER A 216 4.11 41.88 -4.97
N TRP A 217 3.72 40.61 -4.90
CA TRP A 217 4.46 39.60 -4.15
C TRP A 217 5.91 39.44 -4.65
N LEU A 218 6.10 39.42 -5.97
CA LEU A 218 7.43 39.32 -6.59
C LEU A 218 8.33 40.53 -6.26
N LEU A 219 7.75 41.74 -6.19
CA LEU A 219 8.47 42.95 -5.80
C LEU A 219 8.83 42.93 -4.31
N GLU A 220 7.87 42.56 -3.45
CA GLU A 220 8.05 42.48 -2.00
C GLU A 220 9.16 41.49 -1.60
N ASN A 221 9.26 40.37 -2.33
CA ASN A 221 10.25 39.33 -2.07
C ASN A 221 11.54 39.48 -2.88
N GLN A 222 11.72 40.59 -3.63
CA GLN A 222 12.88 40.81 -4.51
C GLN A 222 13.16 39.64 -5.47
N ALA A 223 12.11 38.92 -5.87
CA ALA A 223 12.22 37.69 -6.64
C ALA A 223 12.34 37.96 -8.16
N LEU A 224 11.95 39.16 -8.62
CA LEU A 224 11.98 39.54 -10.05
C LEU A 224 13.36 39.39 -10.69
N GLU A 225 14.43 39.74 -9.97
CA GLU A 225 15.80 39.66 -10.50
C GLU A 225 16.36 38.24 -10.47
N ARG A 226 15.74 37.35 -9.68
CA ARG A 226 16.18 35.96 -9.46
C ARG A 226 15.41 34.95 -10.29
N ILE A 227 14.25 35.34 -10.81
CA ILE A 227 13.45 34.51 -11.71
C ILE A 227 13.90 34.78 -13.14
N GLY A 228 14.67 33.86 -13.70
CA GLY A 228 14.96 33.84 -15.13
C GLY A 228 13.71 33.43 -15.90
N VAL A 229 12.88 34.39 -16.31
CA VAL A 229 11.76 34.11 -17.24
C VAL A 229 12.37 33.91 -18.63
N ALA A 230 12.51 32.67 -19.06
CA ALA A 230 12.94 32.36 -20.42
C ALA A 230 11.83 32.78 -21.41
N PRO A 231 12.09 33.66 -22.39
CA PRO A 231 11.16 33.88 -23.48
C PRO A 231 11.11 32.61 -24.33
N ARG A 232 9.91 32.09 -24.59
CA ARG A 232 9.68 31.10 -25.65
C ARG A 232 9.57 31.80 -26.99
#